data_AF-A0A525CBU9-F1
#
_entry.id   AF-A0A525CBU9-F1
#
_cell.length_a   1.000
_cell.length_b   1.000
_cell.length_c   1.000
_cell.angle_alpha   90.00
_cell.angle_beta   90.00
_cell.angle_gamma   90.00
#
_symmetry.space_group_name_H-M   'P 1'
#
loop_
_entity.id
_entity.type
_entity.pdbx_description
1 polymer ?
#
loop_
_entity_poly.entity_id
_entity_poly.type
_entity_poly.pdbx_seq_one_letter_code
_entity_poly.pdbx_strand_id
1 'polypeptide(L)' 'MLKDMYKNFAADPFPPKMEIAFTDDAGVRTSLEYAKVQFDIDNEKLGLRYGENPDQPASLYRLVNGNVAL' A
#
# COMPACT_ATOMS: atom_id res chain seq x y z
N MET A 1 -9.17 20.09 19.08
CA MET A 1 -10.34 19.75 18.22
C MET A 1 -9.86 18.82 17.10
N LEU A 2 -10.73 18.09 16.39
CA LEU A 2 -10.39 17.12 15.32
C LEU A 2 -9.26 17.57 14.36
N LYS A 3 -9.13 18.88 14.12
CA LYS A 3 -8.04 19.53 13.37
C LYS A 3 -6.61 19.30 13.90
N ASP A 4 -6.43 19.07 15.19
CA ASP A 4 -5.09 18.90 15.79
C ASP A 4 -4.53 17.49 15.56
N MET A 5 -5.40 16.49 15.36
CA MET A 5 -5.00 15.13 14.99
C MET A 5 -4.42 15.05 13.56
N TYR A 6 -4.76 16.01 12.70
CA TYR A 6 -4.22 16.10 11.33
C TYR A 6 -2.78 16.63 11.28
N LYS A 7 -2.24 17.21 12.36
CA LYS A 7 -0.91 17.83 12.34
C LYS A 7 0.23 16.86 12.68
N ASN A 8 -0.05 15.83 13.46
CA ASN A 8 0.89 14.75 13.72
C ASN A 8 0.57 13.61 12.77
N PHE A 9 1.01 13.74 11.52
CA PHE A 9 0.96 12.63 10.57
C PHE A 9 1.80 11.49 11.16
N ALA A 10 1.13 10.48 11.72
CA ALA A 10 1.78 9.23 12.05
C ALA A 10 2.49 8.76 10.79
N ALA A 11 3.80 8.49 10.92
CA ALA A 11 4.61 8.03 9.81
C ALA A 11 3.90 6.84 9.14
N ASP A 12 3.74 6.91 7.82
CA ASP A 12 3.11 5.85 7.03
C ASP A 12 3.88 4.53 7.29
N PRO A 13 3.29 3.56 8.03
CA PRO A 13 4.00 2.37 8.46
C PRO A 13 4.09 1.32 7.35
N PHE A 14 3.44 1.55 6.21
CA PHE A 14 3.29 0.55 5.17
C PHE A 14 4.55 0.48 4.29
N PRO A 15 5.04 -0.73 3.98
CA PRO A 15 6.21 -0.90 3.12
C PRO A 15 5.96 -0.37 1.69
N PRO A 16 7.02 -0.06 0.92
CA PRO A 16 6.86 0.42 -0.45
C PRO A 16 6.45 -0.68 -1.45
N LYS A 17 6.60 -1.96 -1.08
CA LYS A 17 6.33 -3.12 -1.94
C LYS A 17 5.58 -4.20 -1.16
N MET A 18 4.76 -4.96 -1.87
CA MET A 18 4.07 -6.16 -1.37
C MET A 18 4.19 -7.26 -2.42
N GLU A 19 4.39 -8.49 -1.97
CA GLU A 19 4.42 -9.68 -2.82
C GLU A 19 3.38 -10.68 -2.32
N ILE A 20 2.59 -11.24 -3.25
CA ILE A 20 1.73 -12.39 -3.00
C ILE A 20 2.29 -13.56 -3.81
N ALA A 21 2.62 -14.65 -3.15
CA ALA A 21 3.20 -15.83 -3.78
C ALA A 21 2.25 -17.03 -3.66
N PHE A 22 2.09 -17.75 -4.77
CA PHE A 22 1.35 -18.99 -4.88
C PHE A 22 2.35 -20.12 -5.10
N THR A 23 2.21 -21.21 -4.35
CA THR A 23 3.02 -22.42 -4.50
C THR A 23 2.08 -23.60 -4.68
N ASP A 24 2.33 -24.44 -5.70
CA ASP A 24 1.56 -25.67 -5.92
C ASP A 24 2.18 -26.88 -5.21
N ASP A 25 1.52 -28.04 -5.32
CA ASP A 25 1.98 -29.30 -4.73
C ASP A 25 3.30 -29.82 -5.34
N ALA A 26 3.68 -29.34 -6.53
CA ALA A 26 4.95 -29.65 -7.18
C ALA A 26 6.09 -28.70 -6.74
N GLY A 27 5.79 -27.68 -5.93
CA GLY A 27 6.73 -26.68 -5.45
C GLY A 27 7.00 -25.54 -6.42
N VAL A 28 6.22 -25.41 -7.50
CA VAL A 28 6.33 -24.29 -8.44
C VAL A 28 5.80 -23.03 -7.80
N ARG A 29 6.59 -21.95 -7.81
CA ARG A 29 6.24 -20.65 -7.23
C ARG A 29 5.94 -19.62 -8.31
N THR A 30 4.76 -19.02 -8.24
CA THR A 30 4.37 -17.86 -9.05
C THR A 30 4.06 -16.69 -8.12
N SER A 31 4.52 -15.49 -8.45
CA SER A 31 4.32 -14.31 -7.62
C SER A 31 3.69 -13.14 -8.36
N LEU A 32 2.91 -12.37 -7.59
CA LEU A 32 2.37 -11.08 -7.97
C LEU A 32 3.11 -10.00 -7.19
N GLU A 33 3.71 -9.06 -7.90
CA GLU A 33 4.40 -7.93 -7.29
C GLU A 33 3.53 -6.68 -7.32
N TYR A 34 3.48 -5.99 -6.19
CA TYR A 34 2.74 -4.75 -6.04
C TYR A 34 3.62 -3.63 -5.49
N ALA A 35 3.37 -2.42 -5.95
CA ALA A 35 4.00 -1.20 -5.44
C ALA A 35 2.96 -0.33 -4.72
N LYS A 36 3.36 0.28 -3.60
CA LYS A 36 2.53 1.24 -2.86
C LYS A 36 2.20 2.43 -3.75
N VAL A 37 0.92 2.80 -3.81
CA VAL A 37 0.43 3.97 -4.54
C VAL A 37 0.60 5.20 -3.66
N GLN A 38 1.20 6.24 -4.25
CA GLN A 38 1.32 7.56 -3.66
C GLN A 38 0.83 8.59 -4.68
N PHE A 39 0.31 9.70 -4.18
CA PHE A 39 -0.18 10.82 -4.96
C PHE A 39 0.68 12.03 -4.66
N ASP A 40 1.03 12.81 -5.68
CA ASP A 40 1.70 14.09 -5.51
C ASP A 40 0.63 15.15 -5.20
N ILE A 41 0.68 15.72 -3.99
CA ILE A 41 -0.23 16.79 -3.53
C ILE A 41 0.65 17.86 -2.89
N ASP A 42 0.57 19.11 -3.40
CA ASP A 42 1.37 20.23 -2.90
C ASP A 42 2.89 19.94 -2.81
N ASN A 43 3.44 19.20 -3.78
CA ASN A 43 4.82 18.69 -3.83
C ASN A 43 5.19 17.66 -2.75
N GLU A 44 4.22 17.12 -2.03
CA GLU A 44 4.40 16.00 -1.10
C GLU A 44 3.83 14.70 -1.66
N LYS A 45 4.52 13.58 -1.42
CA LYS A 45 4.03 12.23 -1.74
C LYS A 45 3.18 11.68 -0.61
N LEU A 46 1.87 11.66 -0.80
CA LEU A 46 0.91 11.21 0.19
C LEU A 46 0.28 9.86 -0.20
N GLY A 47 0.07 8.99 0.79
CA GLY A 47 -0.65 7.73 0.63
C GLY A 47 -2.16 7.89 0.77
N LEU A 48 -2.89 6.77 0.76
CA LEU A 48 -4.34 6.76 1.00
C LEU A 48 -4.68 7.32 2.39
N ARG A 49 -5.67 8.21 2.48
CA ARG A 49 -6.21 8.74 3.74
C ARG A 49 -7.70 8.50 3.82
N TYR A 50 -8.18 7.90 4.92
CA TYR A 50 -9.60 7.92 5.27
C TYR A 50 -9.91 9.25 5.94
N GLY A 51 -10.85 10.03 5.41
CA GLY A 51 -11.22 11.32 5.97
C GLY A 51 -11.86 11.25 7.36
N GLU A 52 -12.60 10.17 7.66
CA GLU A 52 -13.36 10.06 8.92
C GLU A 52 -12.70 9.20 10.00
N ASN A 53 -11.64 8.43 9.67
CA ASN A 53 -11.00 7.49 10.60
C ASN A 53 -9.47 7.66 10.63
N PRO A 54 -8.96 8.74 11.26
CA PRO A 54 -7.53 9.07 11.26
C PRO A 54 -6.67 8.10 12.11
N ASP A 55 -7.29 7.30 12.97
CA ASP A 55 -6.66 6.28 13.82
C ASP A 55 -6.46 4.94 13.10
N GLN A 56 -7.11 4.74 11.94
CA GLN A 56 -6.99 3.51 11.16
C GLN A 56 -6.02 3.70 9.98
N PRO A 57 -4.80 3.16 10.06
CA PRO A 57 -3.86 3.27 8.95
C PRO A 57 -4.33 2.41 7.77
N ALA A 58 -4.22 2.92 6.55
CA ALA A 58 -4.48 2.18 5.32
C ALA A 58 -3.52 2.58 4.20
N SER A 59 -3.32 1.66 3.25
CA SER A 59 -2.48 1.89 2.07
C SER A 59 -3.06 1.19 0.85
N LEU A 60 -2.87 1.78 -0.33
CA LEU A 60 -3.27 1.22 -1.60
C LEU A 60 -2.03 0.69 -2.34
N TYR A 61 -2.13 -0.49 -2.93
CA TYR A 61 -1.07 -1.10 -3.72
C TYR A 61 -1.57 -1.40 -5.14
N ARG A 62 -0.72 -1.15 -6.13
CA ARG A 62 -0.98 -1.43 -7.55
C ARG A 62 -0.11 -2.57 -8.03
N LEU A 63 -0.69 -3.49 -8.80
CA LEU A 63 0.05 -4.58 -9.47
C LEU A 63 1.07 -4.00 -10.46
N VAL A 64 2.34 -4.39 -10.33
CA VAL A 64 3.45 -3.95 -11.20
C VAL A 64 4.09 -5.09 -11.99
N ASN A 65 3.83 -6.34 -11.62
CA ASN A 65 4.19 -7.53 -12.39
C ASN A 65 3.08 -8.59 -12.22
N GLY A 66 2.48 -9.00 -13.33
CA GLY A 66 1.28 -9.85 -13.36
C GLY A 66 1.42 -10.99 -14.35
N ASN A 67 2.52 -11.74 -14.29
CA ASN A 67 2.67 -12.96 -15.07
C ASN A 67 2.06 -14.14 -14.30
N VAL A 68 0.73 -14.17 -14.20
CA VAL A 68 0.03 -15.43 -13.87
C VAL A 68 0.02 -16.25 -15.15
N ALA A 69 1.06 -17.05 -15.38
CA ALA A 69 0.97 -18.12 -16.35
C ALA A 69 0.17 -19.25 -15.70
N LEU A 70 -1.02 -19.51 -16.24
CA LEU A 70 -1.87 -20.67 -15.89
C LEU A 70 -1.35 -21.94 -16.58
#